data_AF-A0A7C1D2V4-F1
#
_entry.id   AF-A0A7C1D2V4-F1
#
_cell.length_a   1.000
_cell.length_b   1.000
_cell.length_c   1.000
_cell.angle_alpha   90.00
_cell.angle_beta   90.00
_cell.angle_gamma   90.00
#
_symmetry.space_group_name_H-M   'P 1'
#
loop_
_entity.id
_entity.type
_entity.pdbx_description
1 polymer ?
#
loop_
_entity_poly.entity_id
_entity_poly.type
_entity_poly.pdbx_seq_one_letter_code
_entity_poly.pdbx_strand_id
1 'polypeptide(L)' 'MKTLSDYPLDELKRIYGLLHEALPANPELMDSELLEDLQRHLQQAARADGVDVSLHAQWAAWLHGGVKLKGI' A
#
# COMPACT_ATOMS: atom_id res chain seq x y z
N MET A 1 6.87 -12.86 -17.98
CA MET A 1 5.90 -11.88 -17.42
C MET A 1 6.53 -11.30 -16.17
N LYS A 2 6.36 -10.00 -15.89
CA LYS A 2 6.85 -9.41 -14.64
C LYS A 2 5.95 -9.80 -13.48
N THR A 3 6.53 -9.93 -12.30
CA THR A 3 5.87 -10.10 -11.00
C THR A 3 5.82 -8.75 -10.28
N LEU A 4 5.02 -8.63 -9.21
CA LEU A 4 4.95 -7.39 -8.42
C LEU A 4 6.33 -6.95 -7.92
N SER A 5 7.20 -7.88 -7.57
CA SER A 5 8.57 -7.61 -7.11
C SER A 5 9.49 -6.98 -8.17
N ASP A 6 9.11 -7.01 -9.45
CA ASP A 6 9.88 -6.42 -10.55
C ASP A 6 9.57 -4.94 -10.78
N TYR A 7 8.62 -4.37 -10.03
CA TYR A 7 8.22 -2.97 -10.11
C TYR A 7 8.80 -2.16 -8.94
N PRO A 8 9.06 -0.86 -9.13
CA PRO A 8 9.50 0.01 -8.04
C PRO A 8 8.47 0.05 -6.90
N LEU A 9 8.95 -0.12 -5.67
CA LEU A 9 8.09 -0.16 -4.48
C LEU A 9 7.22 1.10 -4.34
N ASP A 10 7.78 2.27 -4.65
CA ASP A 10 7.05 3.55 -4.58
C ASP A 10 5.91 3.64 -5.60
N GLU A 11 6.06 3.02 -6.76
CA GLU A 11 5.00 2.92 -7.77
C GLU A 11 3.87 2.03 -7.25
N LEU A 12 4.21 0.86 -6.71
CA LEU A 12 3.26 -0.07 -6.11
C LEU A 12 2.47 0.56 -4.95
N LYS A 13 3.15 1.29 -4.06
CA LYS A 13 2.51 2.06 -2.97
C LYS A 13 1.50 3.06 -3.49
N ARG A 14 1.86 3.82 -4.54
CA ARG A 14 0.98 4.82 -5.15
C ARG A 14 -0.25 4.19 -5.79
N ILE A 15 -0.06 3.11 -6.56
CA ILE A 15 -1.17 2.40 -7.21
C ILE A 15 -2.12 1.81 -6.16
N TYR A 16 -1.57 1.15 -5.13
CA TYR A 16 -2.37 0.65 -4.02
C TYR A 16 -3.20 1.76 -3.35
N GLY A 17 -2.57 2.91 -3.06
CA GLY A 17 -3.26 4.04 -2.44
C GLY A 17 -4.45 4.52 -3.29
N LEU A 18 -4.27 4.70 -4.60
CA LEU A 18 -5.34 5.12 -5.50
C LEU A 18 -6.49 4.10 -5.56
N LEU A 19 -6.17 2.80 -5.63
CA LEU A 19 -7.19 1.74 -5.66
C LEU A 19 -7.94 1.66 -4.33
N HIS A 20 -7.24 1.78 -3.22
CA HIS A 20 -7.84 1.74 -1.88
C HIS A 20 -8.73 2.95 -1.61
N GLU A 21 -8.36 4.15 -2.09
CA GLU A 21 -9.22 5.35 -2.03
C GLU A 21 -10.47 5.23 -2.90
N ALA A 22 -10.41 4.43 -3.98
CA ALA A 22 -11.53 4.22 -4.88
C ALA A 22 -12.56 3.19 -4.38
N LEU A 23 -12.24 2.41 -3.34
CA LEU A 23 -13.11 1.35 -2.79
C LEU A 23 -14.55 1.81 -2.46
N PRO A 24 -14.80 2.97 -1.83
CA PRO A 24 -16.16 3.40 -1.52
C PRO A 24 -17.04 3.61 -2.75
N ALA A 25 -16.44 3.94 -3.89
CA ALA A 25 -17.13 4.15 -5.15
C ALA A 25 -17.15 2.90 -6.06
N ASN A 26 -16.26 1.94 -5.81
CA ASN A 26 -16.06 0.74 -6.62
C ASN A 26 -15.91 -0.48 -5.69
N PRO A 27 -17.00 -0.93 -5.02
CA PRO A 27 -16.94 -2.02 -4.04
C PRO A 27 -16.42 -3.34 -4.64
N GLU A 28 -16.56 -3.56 -5.94
CA GLU A 28 -16.01 -4.72 -6.66
C GLU A 28 -14.48 -4.84 -6.57
N LEU A 29 -13.77 -3.74 -6.24
CA LEU A 29 -12.34 -3.79 -6.00
C LEU A 29 -12.00 -4.60 -4.73
N MET A 30 -12.93 -4.75 -3.78
CA MET A 30 -12.73 -5.60 -2.59
C MET A 30 -12.50 -7.07 -2.94
N ASP A 31 -13.07 -7.53 -4.05
CA ASP A 31 -12.95 -8.92 -4.53
C ASP A 31 -11.81 -9.08 -5.56
N SER A 32 -11.02 -8.02 -5.79
CA SER A 32 -9.93 -8.06 -6.76
C SER A 32 -8.73 -8.83 -6.22
N GLU A 33 -8.45 -10.00 -6.80
CA GLU A 33 -7.26 -10.81 -6.48
C GLU A 33 -5.96 -10.01 -6.66
N LEU A 34 -5.89 -9.15 -7.68
CA LEU A 34 -4.72 -8.30 -7.92
C LEU A 34 -4.51 -7.27 -6.81
N LEU A 35 -5.59 -6.65 -6.31
CA LEU A 35 -5.50 -5.69 -5.20
C LEU A 35 -5.08 -6.41 -3.91
N GLU A 36 -5.60 -7.61 -3.69
CA GLU A 36 -5.20 -8.44 -2.55
C GLU A 36 -3.72 -8.81 -2.60
N ASP A 37 -3.23 -9.28 -3.75
CA ASP A 37 -1.82 -9.63 -3.93
C ASP A 37 -0.90 -8.41 -3.80
N LEU A 38 -1.32 -7.26 -4.31
CA LEU A 38 -0.61 -5.99 -4.13
C LEU A 38 -0.53 -5.61 -2.64
N GLN A 39 -1.63 -5.72 -1.91
CA GLN A 39 -1.66 -5.45 -0.48
C GLN A 39 -0.72 -6.40 0.28
N ARG A 40 -0.77 -7.71 -0.01
CA ARG A 40 0.10 -8.72 0.63
C ARG A 40 1.58 -8.42 0.36
N HIS A 41 1.92 -8.09 -0.88
CA HIS A 41 3.30 -7.73 -1.27
C HIS A 41 3.80 -6.51 -0.50
N LEU A 42 3.00 -5.44 -0.44
CA LEU A 42 3.34 -4.23 0.29
C LEU A 42 3.43 -4.46 1.80
N GLN A 43 2.56 -5.29 2.38
CA GLN A 43 2.63 -5.65 3.79
C GLN A 43 3.89 -6.46 4.13
N GLN A 44 4.33 -7.35 3.22
CA GLN A 44 5.59 -8.08 3.39
C GLN A 44 6.78 -7.13 3.37
N ALA A 45 6.81 -6.18 2.42
CA ALA A 45 7.86 -5.16 2.35
C ALA A 45 7.88 -4.28 3.60
N ALA A 46 6.72 -3.82 4.08
CA ALA A 46 6.63 -3.02 5.29
C ALA A 46 7.10 -3.78 6.54
N ARG A 47 6.73 -5.06 6.68
CA ARG A 47 7.23 -5.91 7.77
C ARG A 47 8.75 -6.08 7.72
N ALA A 48 9.33 -6.17 6.53
CA ALA A 48 10.79 -6.21 6.35
C ALA A 48 11.47 -4.91 6.80
N ASP A 49 10.79 -3.77 6.66
CA ASP A 49 11.20 -2.45 7.17
C ASP A 49 10.91 -2.26 8.68
N GLY A 50 10.41 -3.29 9.37
CA GLY A 50 10.08 -3.23 10.80
C GLY A 50 8.76 -2.52 11.13
N VAL A 51 7.91 -2.27 10.12
CA VAL A 51 6.61 -1.63 10.29
C VAL A 51 5.58 -2.65 10.76
N ASP A 52 4.84 -2.32 11.82
CA ASP A 52 3.67 -3.10 12.21
C ASP A 52 2.48 -2.73 11.34
N VAL A 53 2.20 -3.57 10.34
CA VAL A 53 1.09 -3.39 9.39
C VAL A 53 -0.30 -3.59 10.02
N SER A 54 -0.40 -4.13 11.23
CA SER A 54 -1.67 -4.20 11.97
C SER A 54 -2.04 -2.84 12.58
N LEU A 55 -1.05 -1.96 12.76
CA LEU A 55 -1.25 -0.60 13.23
C LEU A 55 -1.46 0.34 12.05
N HIS A 56 -2.72 0.75 11.85
CA HIS A 56 -3.13 1.62 10.74
C HIS A 56 -2.25 2.87 10.61
N ALA A 57 -1.86 3.50 11.73
CA ALA A 57 -1.00 4.68 11.72
C ALA A 57 0.41 4.41 11.16
N GLN A 58 1.02 3.28 11.53
CA GLN A 58 2.35 2.90 11.02
C GLN A 58 2.28 2.50 9.55
N TRP A 59 1.24 1.74 9.19
CA TRP A 59 0.97 1.36 7.81
C TRP A 59 0.77 2.57 6.89
N ALA A 60 -0.12 3.50 7.27
CA ALA A 60 -0.35 4.73 6.53
C ALA A 60 0.91 5.58 6.42
N ALA A 61 1.66 5.74 7.52
CA ALA A 61 2.93 6.45 7.49
C ALA A 61 3.90 5.81 6.48
N TRP A 62 4.07 4.49 6.49
CA TRP A 62 4.99 3.81 5.57
C TRP A 62 4.56 3.89 4.09
N LEU A 63 3.25 3.84 3.81
CA LEU A 63 2.71 4.01 2.45
C LEU A 63 2.93 5.41 1.88
N HIS A 64 2.79 6.44 2.71
CA HIS A 64 2.85 7.84 2.27
C HIS A 64 4.22 8.51 2.52
N GLY A 65 5.25 7.74 2.90
CA GLY A 65 6.64 8.21 3.04
C GLY A 65 6.95 8.91 4.37
N GLY A 66 6.20 8.59 5.43
CA GLY A 66 6.14 9.31 6.69
C GLY A 66 5.43 10.64 6.50
N VAL A 67 4.61 11.05 7.46
CA VAL A 67 4.07 12.42 7.45
C VAL A 67 5.27 13.37 7.38
N LYS A 68 5.53 13.97 6.21
CA LYS A 68 6.21 15.26 6.18
C LYS A 68 5.24 16.20 6.85
N LEU A 69 5.36 16.35 8.16
CA LEU A 69 4.77 17.46 8.89
C LEU A 69 5.31 18.70 8.17
N LYS A 70 4.51 19.27 7.26
CA LYS A 70 4.73 20.63 6.80
C LYS A 70 4.67 21.45 8.08
N GLY A 71 5.82 21.97 8.48
CA GLY A 71 5.95 22.78 9.68
C GLY A 71 4.86 23.84 9.73
N ILE A 72 4.18 23.89 10.88
CA ILE A 72 3.39 25.02 11.33
C ILE A 72 3.89 25.32 12.74
#